data_AF-A0A420ZC76-F1
#
_entry.id   AF-A0A420ZC76-F1
#
_cell.length_a   1.000
_cell.length_b   1.000
_cell.length_c   1.000
_cell.angle_alpha   90.00
_cell.angle_beta   90.00
_cell.angle_gamma   90.00
#
_symmetry.space_group_name_H-M   'P 1'
#
loop_
_entity.id
_entity.type
_entity.pdbx_description
1 polymer ?
#
loop_
_entity_poly.entity_id
_entity_poly.type
_entity_poly.pdbx_seq_one_letter_code
_entity_poly.pdbx_strand_id
1 'polypeptide(L)'
;MVIKMAFDNQKTLDSTLQPEEWNNLLDLIPAGYVIYKKDNMIYAVPRHGSGNVYSGEDAQQIIQYAINELSDGGLIFIKKGTYLINNPIIPNNNLTIYLEAGAILKANADMTRLIDGRDKNHVVICGKGVIDGNGKVTKVIDFEQTVTGIVTHNRVEQVAIKNAKAVSGSCLIDITLNSGFQLGEPMLDGGGTTEYGIIQDNSYGQNTLYLGDYNNGFTVANIKLGGGALTIIGGALEGTTTNILITSENGNPRLRVFGTWMESDKDNILIQDNATYKPLSLDLEPIHMFTKGTGGYANVRSTTASGHHLVTLYVNGGYWENQNGSYHFDVSCEKAVIIKGYYNKGMNGINTSKMTNVVVLTDKIYVKGSEINSLDNLDLYLTVGTNKGIYLKDRGNDVVMAYFTKNGLVLNGHYIFDPASANASSVSNLVKVIKIWINGAEYYIPVYSSYS
;
A
#
# COMPACT_ATOMS: atom_id res chain seq x y z
N MET A 1 24.87 -3.72 -4.85
CA MET A 1 25.63 -4.87 -4.30
C MET A 1 24.95 -5.29 -3.01
N VAL A 2 24.18 -6.38 -3.03
CA VAL A 2 23.53 -6.93 -1.82
C VAL A 2 24.58 -7.74 -1.09
N ILE A 3 25.16 -7.19 -0.01
CA ILE A 3 26.02 -7.94 0.88
C ILE A 3 25.10 -8.88 1.67
N LYS A 4 24.93 -10.13 1.18
CA LYS A 4 24.39 -11.21 2.02
C LYS A 4 25.42 -11.48 3.11
N MET A 5 25.29 -10.82 4.25
CA MET A 5 26.08 -11.15 5.43
C MET A 5 25.68 -12.56 5.88
N ALA A 6 26.59 -13.53 5.75
CA ALA A 6 26.39 -14.90 6.15
C ALA A 6 26.45 -15.01 7.69
N PHE A 7 25.34 -14.73 8.37
CA PHE A 7 25.17 -14.97 9.81
C PHE A 7 24.22 -16.14 10.11
N ASP A 8 24.10 -17.12 9.20
CA ASP A 8 23.09 -18.18 9.29
C ASP A 8 23.56 -19.47 10.00
N ASN A 9 24.65 -19.42 10.76
CA ASN A 9 25.08 -20.52 11.63
C ASN A 9 25.03 -20.08 13.08
N GLN A 10 23.87 -20.28 13.72
CA GLN A 10 23.70 -20.21 15.17
C GLN A 10 24.55 -21.30 15.87
N LYS A 11 25.87 -21.13 15.92
CA LYS A 11 26.61 -21.55 17.11
C LYS A 11 26.28 -20.50 18.17
N THR A 12 25.58 -20.91 19.22
CA THR A 12 25.49 -20.16 20.47
C THR A 12 26.90 -19.65 20.81
N LEU A 13 27.11 -18.35 20.67
CA LEU A 13 28.35 -17.67 21.06
C LEU A 13 28.51 -17.90 22.55
N ASP A 14 29.44 -18.80 22.89
CA ASP A 14 29.76 -19.13 24.27
C ASP A 14 30.33 -17.89 24.97
N SER A 15 29.83 -17.62 26.17
CA SER A 15 30.23 -16.50 27.03
C SER A 15 31.70 -16.54 27.47
N THR A 16 32.45 -17.56 27.07
CA THR A 16 33.86 -17.80 27.39
C THR A 16 34.85 -17.20 26.40
N LEU A 17 34.40 -16.60 25.29
CA LEU A 17 35.32 -15.96 24.33
C LEU A 17 36.12 -14.86 25.03
N GLN A 18 37.45 -14.94 24.90
CA GLN A 18 38.34 -13.92 25.44
C GLN A 18 38.07 -12.58 24.73
N PRO A 19 38.27 -11.43 25.38
CA PRO A 19 38.02 -10.11 24.78
C PRO A 19 38.68 -9.91 23.41
N GLU A 20 39.82 -10.57 23.17
CA GLU A 20 40.56 -10.54 21.90
C GLU A 20 39.83 -11.27 20.76
N GLU A 21 39.12 -12.37 21.06
CA GLU A 21 38.33 -13.11 20.07
C GLU A 21 37.04 -12.37 19.69
N TRP A 22 36.47 -11.61 20.64
CA TRP A 22 35.40 -10.66 20.36
C TRP A 22 35.84 -9.56 19.39
N ASN A 23 37.08 -9.06 19.52
CA ASN A 23 37.62 -8.05 18.62
C ASN A 23 37.78 -8.58 17.18
N ASN A 24 38.23 -9.83 17.04
CA ASN A 24 38.40 -10.48 15.73
C ASN A 24 37.06 -10.75 15.01
N LEU A 25 36.01 -11.09 15.76
CA LEU A 25 34.65 -11.26 15.19
C LEU A 25 34.03 -9.93 14.75
N LEU A 26 34.32 -8.85 15.48
CA LEU A 26 33.85 -7.51 15.14
C LEU A 26 34.59 -6.92 13.91
N ASP A 27 35.79 -7.42 13.57
CA ASP A 27 36.58 -6.96 12.40
C ASP A 27 35.96 -7.38 11.07
N LEU A 28 35.06 -8.36 11.11
CA LEU A 28 34.32 -8.84 9.95
C LEU A 28 33.10 -7.97 9.61
N ILE A 29 32.70 -7.06 10.49
CA ILE A 29 31.59 -6.14 10.25
C ILE A 29 32.15 -4.87 9.61
N PRO A 30 31.79 -4.52 8.35
CA PRO A 30 32.28 -3.33 7.66
C PRO A 30 31.59 -2.05 8.19
N ALA A 31 31.64 -1.82 9.50
CA ALA A 31 31.07 -0.67 10.17
C ALA A 31 32.10 0.45 10.29
N GLY A 32 31.68 1.71 10.12
CA GLY A 32 32.47 2.85 10.55
C GLY A 32 32.59 2.86 12.07
N TYR A 33 31.46 2.67 12.76
CA TYR A 33 31.37 2.63 14.22
C TYR A 33 30.51 1.47 14.73
N VAL A 34 30.92 0.90 15.87
CA VAL A 34 30.10 -0.02 16.66
C VAL A 34 29.67 0.67 17.95
N ILE A 35 28.36 0.70 18.19
CA ILE A 35 27.74 1.21 19.41
C ILE A 35 27.36 0.03 20.31
N TYR A 36 27.79 0.04 21.56
CA TYR A 36 27.39 -0.97 22.54
C TYR A 36 27.23 -0.39 23.94
N LYS A 37 26.47 -1.10 24.77
CA LYS A 37 26.25 -0.77 26.18
C LYS A 37 27.01 -1.74 27.08
N LYS A 38 27.71 -1.22 28.08
CA LYS A 38 28.30 -1.97 29.19
C LYS A 38 27.88 -1.30 30.49
N ASP A 39 27.10 -2.01 31.29
CA ASP A 39 26.43 -1.46 32.47
C ASP A 39 25.58 -0.23 32.09
N ASN A 40 25.80 0.93 32.72
CA ASN A 40 25.11 2.18 32.37
C ASN A 40 25.85 3.02 31.32
N MET A 41 27.04 2.62 30.91
CA MET A 41 27.85 3.37 29.96
C MET A 41 27.61 2.88 28.53
N ILE A 42 27.44 3.83 27.63
CA ILE A 42 27.36 3.65 26.19
C ILE A 42 28.72 3.96 25.59
N TYR A 43 29.16 3.14 24.65
CA TYR A 43 30.43 3.28 23.95
C TYR A 43 30.18 3.33 22.45
N ALA A 44 30.90 4.21 21.75
CA ALA A 44 31.05 4.20 20.31
C ALA A 44 32.52 3.97 19.98
N VAL A 45 32.82 2.87 19.29
CA VAL A 45 34.19 2.48 18.95
C VAL A 45 34.33 2.42 17.43
N PRO A 46 35.29 3.16 16.83
CA PRO A 46 35.55 3.07 15.40
C PRO A 46 36.13 1.70 15.05
N ARG A 47 35.80 1.15 13.88
CA ARG A 47 36.40 -0.12 13.42
C ARG A 47 37.53 0.05 12.41
N HIS A 48 37.53 1.15 11.66
CA HIS A 48 38.55 1.43 10.67
C HIS A 48 39.14 2.83 10.90
N GLY A 49 40.47 2.91 10.97
CA GLY A 49 41.20 4.17 11.02
C GLY A 49 41.39 4.78 12.42
N SER A 50 41.74 6.06 12.44
CA SER A 50 42.09 6.85 13.64
C SER A 50 40.89 7.58 14.26
N GLY A 51 39.68 7.01 14.15
CA GLY A 51 38.49 7.62 14.76
C GLY A 51 38.62 7.72 16.28
N ASN A 52 37.84 8.60 16.89
CA ASN A 52 37.81 8.75 18.34
C ASN A 52 36.89 7.71 18.99
N VAL A 53 37.29 7.19 20.15
CA VAL A 53 36.37 6.41 21.00
C VAL A 53 35.55 7.38 21.84
N TYR A 54 34.23 7.24 21.80
CA TYR A 54 33.31 8.03 22.61
C TYR A 54 32.67 7.15 23.69
N SER A 55 32.47 7.69 24.89
CA SER A 55 31.73 7.01 25.95
C SER A 55 30.97 7.97 26.86
N GLY A 56 29.79 7.56 27.33
CA GLY A 56 28.96 8.36 28.21
C GLY A 56 27.66 7.64 28.60
N GLU A 57 26.91 8.20 29.53
CA GLU A 57 25.61 7.65 29.96
C GLU A 57 24.47 8.04 29.00
N ASP A 58 24.62 9.16 28.27
CA ASP A 58 23.63 9.61 27.29
C ASP A 58 23.83 8.90 25.94
N ALA A 59 22.97 7.90 25.68
CA ALA A 59 23.02 7.13 24.44
C ALA A 59 22.85 7.99 23.19
N GLN A 60 21.99 9.02 23.25
CA GLN A 60 21.76 9.89 22.10
C GLN A 60 23.04 10.64 21.72
N GLN A 61 23.70 11.24 22.71
CA GLN A 61 24.92 12.01 22.50
C GLN A 61 26.03 11.14 21.90
N ILE A 62 26.23 9.94 22.45
CA ILE A 62 27.27 9.01 21.98
C ILE A 62 26.99 8.50 20.57
N ILE A 63 25.74 8.18 20.23
CA ILE A 63 25.35 7.83 18.87
C ILE A 63 25.58 9.02 17.92
N GLN A 64 25.21 10.23 18.33
CA GLN A 64 25.36 11.43 17.49
C GLN A 64 26.83 11.77 17.24
N TYR A 65 27.73 11.57 18.21
CA TYR A 65 29.17 11.75 17.98
C TYR A 65 29.71 10.79 16.92
N ALA A 66 29.31 9.52 16.95
CA ALA A 66 29.68 8.56 15.92
C ALA A 66 29.12 8.96 14.53
N ILE A 67 27.87 9.44 14.47
CA ILE A 67 27.28 9.94 13.22
C ILE A 67 28.08 11.12 12.68
N ASN A 68 28.43 12.09 13.53
CA ASN A 68 29.13 13.29 13.12
C ASN A 68 30.54 13.01 12.60
N GLU A 69 31.21 11.97 13.10
CA GLU A 69 32.51 11.51 12.57
C GLU A 69 32.37 10.94 11.14
N LEU A 70 31.22 10.34 10.83
CA LEU A 70 30.90 9.78 9.52
C LEU A 70 30.25 10.85 8.63
N SER A 71 30.97 11.94 8.35
CA SER A 71 30.46 13.10 7.59
C SER A 71 30.01 12.76 6.17
N ASP A 72 30.70 11.81 5.53
CA ASP A 72 30.42 11.35 4.16
C ASP A 72 29.46 10.14 4.13
N GLY A 73 28.94 9.75 5.29
CA GLY A 73 28.14 8.54 5.48
C GLY A 73 28.96 7.34 5.94
N GLY A 74 28.39 6.15 5.81
CA GLY A 74 28.98 4.90 6.30
C GLY A 74 28.00 4.05 7.09
N LEU A 75 28.51 3.06 7.82
CA LEU A 75 27.69 2.13 8.60
C LEU A 75 27.90 2.33 10.10
N ILE A 76 26.83 2.53 10.85
CA ILE A 76 26.80 2.43 12.31
C ILE A 76 26.13 1.12 12.67
N PHE A 77 26.82 0.28 13.42
CA PHE A 77 26.28 -0.98 13.93
C PHE A 77 25.96 -0.85 15.42
N ILE A 78 24.69 -0.99 15.79
CA ILE A 78 24.23 -0.88 17.18
C ILE A 78 23.97 -2.28 17.73
N LYS A 79 24.76 -2.67 18.74
CA LYS A 79 24.64 -3.98 19.40
C LYS A 79 23.39 -4.06 20.27
N LYS A 80 22.98 -5.28 20.60
CA LYS A 80 21.87 -5.58 21.51
C LYS A 80 21.94 -4.76 22.80
N GLY A 81 20.80 -4.28 23.26
CA GLY A 81 20.69 -3.41 24.43
C GLY A 81 19.60 -2.35 24.26
N THR A 82 19.17 -1.75 25.36
CA THR A 82 18.23 -0.63 25.34
C THR A 82 18.96 0.68 25.52
N TYR A 83 18.79 1.56 24.55
CA TYR A 83 19.38 2.88 24.45
C TYR A 83 18.28 3.92 24.64
N LEU A 84 18.32 4.63 25.77
CA LEU A 84 17.36 5.68 26.10
C LEU A 84 17.74 6.96 25.37
N ILE A 85 16.83 7.47 24.55
CA ILE A 85 17.08 8.59 23.65
C ILE A 85 16.31 9.82 24.16
N ASN A 86 17.05 10.84 24.61
CA ASN A 86 16.48 12.07 25.18
C ASN A 86 16.32 13.20 24.16
N ASN A 87 17.02 13.14 23.03
CA ASN A 87 16.92 14.09 21.91
C ASN A 87 16.85 13.32 20.57
N PRO A 88 16.41 13.95 19.47
CA PRO A 88 16.41 13.27 18.17
C PRO A 88 17.80 12.79 17.74
N ILE A 89 17.87 11.63 17.08
CA ILE A 89 19.06 11.18 16.35
C ILE A 89 18.99 11.77 14.93
N ILE A 90 20.02 12.49 14.51
CA ILE A 90 20.06 13.20 13.22
C ILE A 90 21.09 12.52 12.32
N PRO A 91 20.69 11.60 11.42
CA PRO A 91 21.60 10.95 10.49
C PRO A 91 22.20 11.95 9.48
N ASN A 92 23.41 11.65 9.02
CA ASN A 92 24.01 12.29 7.85
C ASN A 92 23.50 11.65 6.55
N ASN A 93 23.79 12.29 5.41
CA ASN A 93 23.56 11.68 4.11
C ASN A 93 24.40 10.40 3.96
N ASN A 94 23.93 9.45 3.16
CA ASN A 94 24.62 8.18 2.88
C ASN A 94 24.93 7.34 4.14
N LEU A 95 24.18 7.54 5.23
CA LEU A 95 24.37 6.81 6.48
C LEU A 95 23.47 5.58 6.53
N THR A 96 24.06 4.45 6.90
CA THR A 96 23.34 3.23 7.29
C THR A 96 23.40 3.04 8.80
N ILE A 97 22.25 2.90 9.45
CA ILE A 97 22.14 2.50 10.85
C ILE A 97 21.62 1.06 10.88
N TYR A 98 22.46 0.13 11.34
CA TYR A 98 22.11 -1.28 11.49
C TYR A 98 21.85 -1.61 12.96
N LEU A 99 20.65 -2.11 13.27
CA LEU A 99 20.26 -2.53 14.60
C LEU A 99 20.36 -4.06 14.75
N GLU A 100 21.26 -4.55 15.59
CA GLU A 100 21.33 -5.97 15.94
C GLU A 100 19.99 -6.45 16.55
N ALA A 101 19.68 -7.74 16.40
CA ALA A 101 18.54 -8.34 17.09
C ALA A 101 18.62 -8.07 18.60
N GLY A 102 17.57 -7.45 19.17
CA GLY A 102 17.52 -7.03 20.57
C GLY A 102 18.16 -5.65 20.86
N ALA A 103 18.65 -4.93 19.87
CA ALA A 103 18.94 -3.50 19.99
C ALA A 103 17.63 -2.72 19.98
N ILE A 104 17.46 -1.80 20.94
CA ILE A 104 16.24 -1.01 21.10
C ILE A 104 16.63 0.47 21.25
N LEU A 105 16.30 1.29 20.25
CA LEU A 105 16.35 2.74 20.37
C LEU A 105 15.00 3.21 20.92
N LYS A 106 14.98 3.68 22.17
CA LYS A 106 13.74 3.97 22.90
C LYS A 106 13.65 5.43 23.31
N ALA A 107 12.59 6.13 22.90
CA ALA A 107 12.37 7.49 23.32
C ALA A 107 12.17 7.59 24.84
N ASN A 108 12.91 8.51 25.47
CA ASN A 108 12.89 8.73 26.91
C ASN A 108 12.37 10.13 27.31
N ALA A 109 12.26 11.06 26.37
CA ALA A 109 11.65 12.37 26.56
C ALA A 109 10.55 12.62 25.53
N ASP A 110 9.61 13.51 25.84
CA ASP A 110 8.65 14.02 24.85
C ASP A 110 9.41 14.79 23.76
N MET A 111 9.21 14.43 22.51
CA MET A 111 9.81 15.11 21.36
C MET A 111 8.96 14.94 20.10
N THR A 112 9.18 15.76 19.08
CA THR A 112 8.44 15.61 17.82
C THR A 112 8.84 14.34 17.08
N ARG A 113 10.13 13.98 17.12
CA ARG A 113 10.67 12.88 16.32
C ARG A 113 11.80 12.15 17.02
N LEU A 114 11.85 10.83 16.90
CA LEU A 114 12.95 10.03 17.45
C LEU A 114 14.16 9.98 16.50
N ILE A 115 13.91 9.73 15.20
CA ILE A 115 14.91 9.87 14.14
C ILE A 115 14.53 11.05 13.23
N ASP A 116 15.40 12.07 13.12
CA ASP A 116 15.22 13.25 12.26
C ASP A 116 16.00 13.09 10.95
N GLY A 117 15.42 12.37 9.99
CA GLY A 117 15.94 12.18 8.64
C GLY A 117 15.53 13.27 7.65
N ARG A 118 15.08 14.44 8.13
CA ARG A 118 14.60 15.50 7.25
C ARG A 118 15.72 16.08 6.40
N ASP A 119 15.40 16.32 5.13
CA ASP A 119 16.37 16.80 4.13
C ASP A 119 17.64 15.93 4.02
N LYS A 120 17.53 14.65 4.42
CA LYS A 120 18.60 13.65 4.27
C LYS A 120 18.31 12.72 3.11
N ASN A 121 19.38 12.33 2.43
CA ASN A 121 19.36 11.42 1.30
C ASN A 121 20.21 10.16 1.59
N HIS A 122 19.81 9.03 1.02
CA HIS A 122 20.47 7.74 1.19
C HIS A 122 20.65 7.32 2.65
N VAL A 123 19.67 7.66 3.50
CA VAL A 123 19.62 7.14 4.87
C VAL A 123 18.98 5.75 4.83
N VAL A 124 19.71 4.76 5.34
CA VAL A 124 19.23 3.38 5.46
C VAL A 124 19.15 3.01 6.93
N ILE A 125 17.99 2.58 7.41
CA ILE A 125 17.82 2.07 8.77
C ILE A 125 17.40 0.62 8.65
N CYS A 126 18.27 -0.31 9.06
CA CYS A 126 18.02 -1.72 8.86
C CYS A 126 18.46 -2.60 10.05
N GLY A 127 18.27 -3.91 9.94
CA GLY A 127 18.64 -4.88 10.97
C GLY A 127 17.44 -5.61 11.54
N LYS A 128 17.51 -6.15 12.75
CA LYS A 128 16.42 -6.88 13.44
C LYS A 128 16.09 -6.28 14.81
N GLY A 129 16.52 -5.04 15.04
CA GLY A 129 16.24 -4.30 16.27
C GLY A 129 14.90 -3.59 16.26
N VAL A 130 14.71 -2.71 17.23
CA VAL A 130 13.46 -2.00 17.51
C VAL A 130 13.71 -0.51 17.63
N ILE A 131 12.84 0.30 17.03
CA ILE A 131 12.74 1.75 17.22
C ILE A 131 11.40 2.00 17.91
N ASP A 132 11.47 2.36 19.19
CA ASP A 132 10.32 2.45 20.10
C ASP A 132 10.07 3.92 20.46
N GLY A 133 9.02 4.50 19.90
CA GLY A 133 8.56 5.85 20.22
C GLY A 133 8.06 6.01 21.66
N ASN A 134 7.81 4.89 22.37
CA ASN A 134 7.44 4.83 23.78
C ASN A 134 6.25 5.73 24.16
N GLY A 135 5.36 6.05 23.21
CA GLY A 135 4.27 7.00 23.38
C GLY A 135 4.72 8.46 23.61
N LYS A 136 6.02 8.76 23.45
CA LYS A 136 6.62 10.08 23.73
C LYS A 136 6.93 10.88 22.48
N VAL A 137 6.89 10.27 21.29
CA VAL A 137 7.23 10.94 20.03
C VAL A 137 6.05 10.98 19.07
N THR A 138 5.80 12.12 18.44
CA THR A 138 4.73 12.20 17.43
C THR A 138 5.10 11.43 16.17
N LYS A 139 6.36 11.50 15.73
CA LYS A 139 6.87 10.79 14.55
C LYS A 139 8.00 9.86 14.98
N VAL A 140 7.92 8.55 14.77
CA VAL A 140 9.05 7.68 15.17
C VAL A 140 10.24 7.90 14.23
N ILE A 141 9.99 7.97 12.93
CA ILE A 141 10.97 8.34 11.91
C ILE A 141 10.37 9.45 11.04
N ASP A 142 11.10 10.56 10.90
CA ASP A 142 10.67 11.72 10.11
C ASP A 142 11.59 11.88 8.90
N PHE A 143 11.08 11.60 7.70
CA PHE A 143 11.76 11.84 6.41
C PHE A 143 11.14 13.01 5.65
N GLU A 144 10.48 13.95 6.34
CA GLU A 144 9.96 15.18 5.74
C GLU A 144 11.06 15.91 4.96
N GLN A 145 10.74 16.28 3.72
CA GLN A 145 11.63 17.08 2.87
C GLN A 145 11.08 18.50 2.81
N THR A 146 11.99 19.48 2.84
CA THR A 146 11.68 20.90 2.67
C THR A 146 12.23 21.44 1.35
N VAL A 147 13.24 20.78 0.79
CA VAL A 147 13.85 21.18 -0.48
C VAL A 147 13.06 20.60 -1.65
N THR A 148 12.47 21.47 -2.46
CA THR A 148 11.79 21.07 -3.71
C THR A 148 12.80 20.72 -4.81
N GLY A 149 12.48 19.73 -5.63
CA GLY A 149 13.26 19.40 -6.84
C GLY A 149 14.40 18.38 -6.63
N ILE A 150 14.66 17.95 -5.40
CA ILE A 150 15.60 16.85 -5.10
C ILE A 150 14.79 15.62 -4.72
N VAL A 151 15.06 14.49 -5.38
CA VAL A 151 14.50 13.19 -4.98
C VAL A 151 15.42 12.56 -3.94
N THR A 152 14.90 12.26 -2.75
CA THR A 152 15.65 11.47 -1.76
C THR A 152 15.41 9.98 -1.95
N HIS A 153 16.33 9.16 -1.44
CA HIS A 153 16.31 7.71 -1.55
C HIS A 153 16.54 7.10 -0.18
N ASN A 154 15.54 7.20 0.71
CA ASN A 154 15.63 6.71 2.07
C ASN A 154 15.00 5.32 2.18
N ARG A 155 15.54 4.49 3.06
CA ARG A 155 15.11 3.09 3.21
C ARG A 155 15.02 2.68 4.67
N VAL A 156 13.96 1.96 5.01
CA VAL A 156 13.85 1.25 6.29
C VAL A 156 13.57 -0.22 6.01
N GLU A 157 14.33 -1.13 6.62
CA GLU A 157 14.24 -2.56 6.29
C GLU A 157 14.43 -3.47 7.52
N GLN A 158 13.55 -4.46 7.71
CA GLN A 158 13.65 -5.51 8.73
C GLN A 158 13.65 -5.03 10.21
N VAL A 159 13.42 -3.74 10.44
CA VAL A 159 13.36 -3.14 11.78
C VAL A 159 11.91 -3.11 12.28
N ALA A 160 11.73 -3.34 13.58
CA ALA A 160 10.46 -3.09 14.23
C ALA A 160 10.30 -1.61 14.61
N ILE A 161 9.20 -0.97 14.24
CA ILE A 161 8.92 0.44 14.56
C ILE A 161 7.60 0.49 15.31
N LYS A 162 7.57 1.11 16.48
CA LYS A 162 6.37 1.08 17.32
C LYS A 162 6.15 2.25 18.24
N ASN A 163 4.92 2.31 18.78
CA ASN A 163 4.51 3.18 19.88
C ASN A 163 4.76 4.67 19.64
N ALA A 164 4.27 5.23 18.53
CA ALA A 164 4.14 6.68 18.42
C ALA A 164 3.20 7.24 19.52
N LYS A 165 3.26 8.54 19.76
CA LYS A 165 2.38 9.26 20.67
C LYS A 165 0.95 9.21 20.14
N ALA A 166 -0.02 9.03 21.04
CA ALA A 166 -1.44 8.99 20.71
C ALA A 166 -2.04 10.42 20.56
N VAL A 167 -1.52 11.24 19.63
CA VAL A 167 -2.04 12.59 19.35
C VAL A 167 -2.12 12.90 17.85
N SER A 168 -3.03 13.81 17.48
CA SER A 168 -3.28 14.17 16.08
C SER A 168 -2.01 14.51 15.30
N GLY A 169 -1.91 13.91 14.11
CA GLY A 169 -0.73 14.03 13.22
C GLY A 169 0.44 13.12 13.58
N SER A 170 0.30 12.22 14.55
CA SER A 170 1.37 11.26 14.86
C SER A 170 1.46 10.14 13.81
N CYS A 171 2.64 9.55 13.64
CA CYS A 171 2.84 8.39 12.78
C CYS A 171 4.12 7.63 13.14
N LEU A 172 4.26 6.41 12.62
CA LEU A 172 5.52 5.68 12.73
C LEU A 172 6.55 6.24 11.74
N ILE A 173 6.12 6.54 10.51
CA ILE A 173 6.97 7.10 9.45
C ILE A 173 6.23 8.25 8.77
N ASP A 174 6.87 9.42 8.74
CA ASP A 174 6.40 10.58 7.97
C ASP A 174 7.25 10.81 6.72
N ILE A 175 6.60 11.03 5.58
CA ILE A 175 7.23 11.18 4.26
C ILE A 175 6.54 12.33 3.53
N THR A 176 7.31 13.31 3.06
CA THR A 176 6.76 14.48 2.36
C THR A 176 7.60 14.88 1.13
N LEU A 177 7.04 15.76 0.29
CA LEU A 177 7.58 16.27 -0.97
C LEU A 177 8.25 15.22 -1.88
N ASN A 178 9.41 15.49 -2.48
CA ASN A 178 10.04 14.58 -3.45
C ASN A 178 10.81 13.45 -2.74
N SER A 179 10.13 12.61 -1.99
CA SER A 179 10.75 11.43 -1.36
C SER A 179 10.60 10.20 -2.23
N GLY A 180 11.70 9.50 -2.50
CA GLY A 180 11.72 8.10 -2.88
C GLY A 180 11.99 7.27 -1.64
N PHE A 181 10.96 6.62 -1.11
CA PHE A 181 11.05 5.84 0.11
C PHE A 181 10.81 4.36 -0.16
N GLN A 182 11.63 3.52 0.47
CA GLN A 182 11.46 2.07 0.45
C GLN A 182 11.32 1.52 1.86
N LEU A 183 10.22 0.82 2.13
CA LEU A 183 10.01 0.09 3.36
C LEU A 183 10.01 -1.42 3.06
N GLY A 184 10.95 -2.16 3.63
CA GLY A 184 11.14 -3.59 3.35
C GLY A 184 10.96 -4.46 4.58
N GLU A 185 9.91 -5.27 4.64
CA GLU A 185 9.67 -6.24 5.74
C GLU A 185 9.73 -5.61 7.16
N PRO A 186 9.20 -4.40 7.40
CA PRO A 186 9.19 -3.87 8.75
C PRO A 186 8.23 -4.67 9.64
N MET A 187 8.47 -4.65 10.93
CA MET A 187 7.42 -4.99 11.91
C MET A 187 6.83 -3.68 12.43
N LEU A 188 5.62 -3.35 12.01
CA LEU A 188 4.98 -2.08 12.36
C LEU A 188 3.94 -2.35 13.44
N ASP A 189 4.06 -1.70 14.61
CA ASP A 189 3.13 -1.88 15.73
C ASP A 189 2.71 -0.53 16.32
N GLY A 190 1.44 -0.18 16.13
CA GLY A 190 0.90 1.12 16.56
C GLY A 190 0.84 1.31 18.08
N GLY A 191 0.89 0.23 18.88
CA GLY A 191 0.61 0.28 20.32
C GLY A 191 -0.88 0.51 20.60
N GLY A 192 -1.52 -0.41 21.32
CA GLY A 192 -2.96 -0.36 21.58
C GLY A 192 -3.38 0.88 22.37
N THR A 193 -4.17 1.75 21.74
CA THR A 193 -5.59 2.03 22.08
C THR A 193 -6.14 3.25 21.33
N THR A 194 -5.30 4.09 20.71
CA THR A 194 -5.66 5.34 19.98
C THR A 194 -4.37 5.89 19.32
N GLU A 195 -4.22 6.41 18.09
CA GLU A 195 -5.18 6.86 17.07
C GLU A 195 -4.55 7.30 15.71
N TYR A 196 -3.28 7.01 15.35
CA TYR A 196 -2.67 7.64 14.16
C TYR A 196 -1.77 6.72 13.31
N GLY A 197 -1.70 7.01 12.00
CA GLY A 197 -1.33 6.06 10.94
C GLY A 197 0.12 5.59 10.95
N ILE A 198 0.39 4.44 10.33
CA ILE A 198 1.75 3.89 10.18
C ILE A 198 2.59 4.83 9.32
N ILE A 199 2.04 5.19 8.15
CA ILE A 199 2.71 5.97 7.14
C ILE A 199 1.83 7.15 6.82
N GLN A 200 2.40 8.35 6.94
CA GLN A 200 1.85 9.55 6.35
C GLN A 200 2.69 9.90 5.14
N ASP A 201 2.10 9.74 3.96
CA ASP A 201 2.73 10.03 2.68
C ASP A 201 2.06 11.24 2.04
N ASN A 202 2.67 12.40 2.26
CA ASN A 202 2.35 13.67 1.62
C ASN A 202 3.40 14.01 0.56
N SER A 203 4.02 13.00 -0.04
CA SER A 203 5.06 13.17 -1.04
C SER A 203 4.47 13.45 -2.43
N TYR A 204 5.29 13.95 -3.35
CA TYR A 204 5.06 13.93 -4.80
C TYR A 204 5.86 12.80 -5.47
N GLY A 205 6.63 12.04 -4.69
CA GLY A 205 7.57 11.04 -5.17
C GLY A 205 6.96 9.67 -5.42
N GLN A 206 7.83 8.67 -5.61
CA GLN A 206 7.46 7.27 -5.81
C GLN A 206 7.96 6.45 -4.63
N ASN A 207 7.03 5.97 -3.83
CA ASN A 207 7.29 5.20 -2.62
C ASN A 207 6.88 3.74 -2.82
N THR A 208 7.65 2.83 -2.24
CA THR A 208 7.37 1.39 -2.27
C THR A 208 7.37 0.83 -0.86
N LEU A 209 6.33 0.08 -0.54
CA LEU A 209 6.10 -0.60 0.71
C LEU A 209 6.01 -2.10 0.47
N TYR A 210 6.98 -2.86 0.94
CA TYR A 210 6.97 -4.32 0.93
C TYR A 210 6.66 -4.82 2.35
N LEU A 211 5.46 -5.38 2.54
CA LEU A 211 4.93 -5.71 3.87
C LEU A 211 5.44 -7.05 4.45
N GLY A 212 6.28 -7.80 3.72
CA GLY A 212 6.78 -9.12 4.15
C GLY A 212 5.65 -10.14 4.33
N ASP A 213 5.93 -11.28 4.98
CA ASP A 213 4.93 -12.35 5.20
C ASP A 213 4.15 -12.21 6.53
N TYR A 214 4.32 -11.10 7.25
CA TYR A 214 3.77 -10.93 8.60
C TYR A 214 2.44 -10.17 8.60
N ASN A 215 1.53 -10.58 9.48
CA ASN A 215 0.31 -9.84 9.78
C ASN A 215 0.66 -8.56 10.55
N ASN A 216 0.58 -7.42 9.87
CA ASN A 216 0.67 -6.11 10.50
C ASN A 216 -0.75 -5.65 10.88
N GLY A 217 -1.11 -5.72 12.16
CA GLY A 217 -2.45 -5.41 12.68
C GLY A 217 -2.54 -4.01 13.32
N PHE A 218 -3.61 -3.22 13.06
CA PHE A 218 -3.77 -1.85 13.59
C PHE A 218 -5.21 -1.44 13.90
N THR A 219 -5.36 -0.34 14.65
CA THR A 219 -6.64 0.16 15.17
C THR A 219 -7.18 1.44 14.52
N VAL A 220 -6.41 2.21 13.73
CA VAL A 220 -6.86 3.41 12.96
C VAL A 220 -6.01 3.54 11.67
N ALA A 221 -6.62 3.67 10.48
CA ALA A 221 -6.03 4.10 9.20
C ALA A 221 -4.52 3.83 9.05
N ASN A 222 -4.17 2.63 8.60
CA ASN A 222 -2.79 2.15 8.51
C ASN A 222 -1.93 3.09 7.65
N ILE A 223 -2.46 3.60 6.54
CA ILE A 223 -1.71 4.45 5.61
C ILE A 223 -2.55 5.67 5.24
N LYS A 224 -1.99 6.86 5.37
CA LYS A 224 -2.56 8.12 4.86
C LYS A 224 -1.79 8.56 3.63
N LEU A 225 -2.46 8.62 2.49
CA LEU A 225 -1.87 9.05 1.22
C LEU A 225 -2.47 10.40 0.79
N GLY A 226 -1.69 11.46 0.99
CA GLY A 226 -2.04 12.83 0.59
C GLY A 226 -1.53 13.20 -0.80
N GLY A 227 -0.52 12.52 -1.35
CA GLY A 227 0.06 12.84 -2.66
C GLY A 227 0.89 11.70 -3.27
N GLY A 228 1.53 11.96 -4.42
CA GLY A 228 2.59 11.10 -4.96
C GLY A 228 2.11 9.75 -5.48
N ALA A 229 3.01 8.78 -5.54
CA ALA A 229 2.70 7.40 -5.93
C ALA A 229 3.19 6.42 -4.87
N LEU A 230 2.28 5.62 -4.33
CA LEU A 230 2.60 4.55 -3.38
C LEU A 230 2.31 3.18 -4.01
N THR A 231 3.29 2.28 -3.97
CA THR A 231 3.12 0.87 -4.34
C THR A 231 3.27 0.00 -3.09
N ILE A 232 2.25 -0.80 -2.79
CA ILE A 232 2.22 -1.78 -1.70
C ILE A 232 2.35 -3.17 -2.30
N ILE A 233 3.26 -3.98 -1.77
CA ILE A 233 3.60 -5.31 -2.26
C ILE A 233 3.57 -6.31 -1.11
N GLY A 234 2.80 -7.38 -1.27
CA GLY A 234 2.78 -8.51 -0.34
C GLY A 234 2.12 -8.22 1.01
N GLY A 235 2.28 -9.15 1.94
CA GLY A 235 1.90 -9.07 3.35
C GLY A 235 0.43 -8.91 3.65
N ALA A 236 0.14 -8.59 4.91
CA ALA A 236 -1.21 -8.38 5.39
C ALA A 236 -1.37 -7.02 6.08
N LEU A 237 -2.48 -6.34 5.75
CA LEU A 237 -2.99 -5.16 6.44
C LEU A 237 -4.31 -5.55 7.10
N GLU A 238 -4.29 -5.74 8.41
CA GLU A 238 -5.47 -6.09 9.19
C GLU A 238 -5.79 -4.97 10.16
N GLY A 239 -7.06 -4.60 10.31
CA GLY A 239 -7.40 -3.60 11.30
C GLY A 239 -8.87 -3.42 11.63
N THR A 240 -9.13 -2.82 12.78
CA THR A 240 -10.50 -2.51 13.24
C THR A 240 -11.07 -1.23 12.60
N THR A 241 -10.35 -0.67 11.64
CA THR A 241 -10.66 0.58 10.95
C THR A 241 -10.21 0.51 9.50
N THR A 242 -10.39 1.61 8.77
CA THR A 242 -9.87 1.74 7.42
C THR A 242 -8.40 1.37 7.35
N ASN A 243 -7.97 0.62 6.34
CA ASN A 243 -6.56 0.29 6.17
C ASN A 243 -5.82 1.42 5.44
N ILE A 244 -6.38 1.94 4.34
CA ILE A 244 -5.76 3.03 3.58
C ILE A 244 -6.74 4.18 3.45
N LEU A 245 -6.34 5.37 3.90
CA LEU A 245 -7.07 6.62 3.74
C LEU A 245 -6.37 7.49 2.70
N ILE A 246 -7.09 7.89 1.66
CA ILE A 246 -6.60 8.79 0.61
C ILE A 246 -7.31 10.13 0.78
N THR A 247 -6.57 11.19 1.08
CA THR A 247 -7.10 12.55 1.29
C THR A 247 -6.72 13.55 0.19
N SER A 248 -5.77 13.20 -0.70
CA SER A 248 -5.35 14.04 -1.84
C SER A 248 -5.06 15.52 -1.49
N GLU A 249 -4.53 15.78 -0.30
CA GLU A 249 -4.20 17.13 0.15
C GLU A 249 -3.05 17.76 -0.65
N ASN A 250 -2.16 16.94 -1.21
CA ASN A 250 -0.89 17.34 -1.83
C ASN A 250 -0.69 16.73 -3.23
N GLY A 251 -1.67 16.87 -4.12
CA GLY A 251 -1.56 16.48 -5.52
C GLY A 251 -2.48 15.32 -5.91
N ASN A 252 -2.22 14.69 -7.06
CA ASN A 252 -3.05 13.63 -7.62
C ASN A 252 -2.49 12.24 -7.22
N PRO A 253 -2.79 11.70 -6.01
CA PRO A 253 -2.17 10.48 -5.53
C PRO A 253 -2.44 9.29 -6.45
N ARG A 254 -1.48 8.38 -6.51
CA ARG A 254 -1.56 7.08 -7.17
C ARG A 254 -1.30 5.99 -6.15
N LEU A 255 -2.18 5.01 -6.07
CA LEU A 255 -1.97 3.85 -5.22
C LEU A 255 -1.95 2.60 -6.09
N ARG A 256 -0.95 1.76 -5.89
CA ARG A 256 -0.91 0.39 -6.40
C ARG A 256 -0.84 -0.58 -5.22
N VAL A 257 -1.66 -1.62 -5.24
CA VAL A 257 -1.65 -2.70 -4.25
C VAL A 257 -1.50 -4.02 -4.98
N PHE A 258 -0.46 -4.79 -4.68
CA PHE A 258 -0.16 -6.04 -5.35
C PHE A 258 0.16 -7.14 -4.34
N GLY A 259 -0.52 -8.28 -4.43
CA GLY A 259 -0.21 -9.45 -3.61
C GLY A 259 -0.50 -9.28 -2.12
N THR A 260 -1.26 -8.26 -1.73
CA THR A 260 -1.55 -7.94 -0.31
C THR A 260 -2.86 -8.58 0.15
N TRP A 261 -2.88 -9.11 1.37
CA TRP A 261 -4.07 -9.52 2.11
C TRP A 261 -4.58 -8.31 2.92
N MET A 262 -5.84 -7.93 2.81
CA MET A 262 -6.38 -6.80 3.57
C MET A 262 -7.69 -7.15 4.26
N GLU A 263 -7.75 -6.97 5.57
CA GLU A 263 -9.00 -7.12 6.32
C GLU A 263 -9.28 -5.87 7.15
N SER A 264 -10.52 -5.42 7.12
CA SER A 264 -10.94 -4.22 7.83
C SER A 264 -12.33 -4.37 8.44
N ASP A 265 -12.53 -3.90 9.67
CA ASP A 265 -13.87 -3.69 10.22
C ASP A 265 -14.56 -2.44 9.63
N LYS A 266 -13.87 -1.68 8.77
CA LYS A 266 -14.40 -0.57 7.96
C LYS A 266 -14.01 -0.76 6.49
N ASP A 267 -13.78 0.33 5.77
CA ASP A 267 -13.37 0.26 4.37
C ASP A 267 -11.89 -0.14 4.25
N ASN A 268 -11.53 -1.10 3.40
CA ASN A 268 -10.09 -1.38 3.18
C ASN A 268 -9.37 -0.16 2.61
N ILE A 269 -9.99 0.53 1.65
CA ILE A 269 -9.52 1.78 1.07
C ILE A 269 -10.65 2.80 1.11
N LEU A 270 -10.43 3.92 1.79
CA LEU A 270 -11.35 5.05 1.82
C LEU A 270 -10.73 6.24 1.10
N ILE A 271 -11.41 6.74 0.07
CA ILE A 271 -11.10 8.00 -0.59
C ILE A 271 -11.98 9.09 0.03
N GLN A 272 -11.36 9.97 0.82
CA GLN A 272 -12.05 11.05 1.48
C GLN A 272 -12.13 12.27 0.57
N ASP A 273 -13.32 12.86 0.52
CA ASP A 273 -13.62 14.09 -0.20
C ASP A 273 -13.31 15.26 0.70
N ASN A 274 -12.06 15.67 0.68
CA ASN A 274 -11.60 16.87 1.35
C ASN A 274 -10.59 17.63 0.48
N ALA A 275 -10.48 17.26 -0.79
CA ALA A 275 -9.30 17.50 -1.59
C ALA A 275 -9.51 18.55 -2.67
N THR A 276 -8.52 19.44 -2.80
CA THR A 276 -8.31 20.27 -3.99
C THR A 276 -8.01 19.42 -5.24
N TYR A 277 -7.50 18.20 -5.05
CA TYR A 277 -6.96 17.35 -6.09
C TYR A 277 -7.68 15.99 -6.17
N LYS A 278 -7.89 15.49 -7.39
CA LYS A 278 -8.47 14.17 -7.62
C LYS A 278 -7.36 13.10 -7.56
N PRO A 279 -7.50 12.01 -6.78
CA PRO A 279 -6.67 10.84 -6.97
C PRO A 279 -6.61 10.43 -8.45
N LEU A 280 -5.40 10.21 -8.97
CA LEU A 280 -5.24 9.88 -10.37
C LEU A 280 -5.56 8.43 -10.65
N SER A 281 -5.05 7.51 -9.82
CA SER A 281 -5.24 6.08 -10.10
C SER A 281 -5.19 5.21 -8.86
N LEU A 282 -6.09 4.22 -8.83
CA LEU A 282 -5.96 3.03 -8.00
C LEU A 282 -5.70 1.83 -8.92
N ASP A 283 -4.65 1.06 -8.65
CA ASP A 283 -4.32 -0.20 -9.35
C ASP A 283 -4.25 -1.34 -8.35
N LEU A 284 -5.26 -2.21 -8.36
CA LEU A 284 -5.53 -3.16 -7.29
C LEU A 284 -5.43 -4.60 -7.80
N GLU A 285 -4.49 -5.34 -7.24
CA GLU A 285 -4.28 -6.77 -7.43
C GLU A 285 -3.97 -7.44 -6.07
N PRO A 286 -4.89 -7.36 -5.08
CA PRO A 286 -4.69 -7.99 -3.78
C PRO A 286 -4.79 -9.52 -3.90
N ILE A 287 -4.26 -10.26 -2.92
CA ILE A 287 -4.58 -11.68 -2.76
C ILE A 287 -6.02 -11.81 -2.26
N HIS A 288 -6.36 -11.02 -1.23
CA HIS A 288 -7.63 -11.04 -0.53
C HIS A 288 -7.95 -9.64 -0.01
N MET A 289 -9.21 -9.21 -0.15
CA MET A 289 -9.74 -8.02 0.52
C MET A 289 -11.09 -8.33 1.16
N PHE A 290 -11.16 -8.16 2.47
CA PHE A 290 -12.35 -8.43 3.26
C PHE A 290 -12.74 -7.26 4.16
N THR A 291 -13.96 -6.77 3.97
CA THR A 291 -14.60 -5.82 4.88
C THR A 291 -15.61 -6.56 5.78
N LYS A 292 -15.38 -6.52 7.09
CA LYS A 292 -16.16 -7.23 8.14
C LYS A 292 -17.24 -6.38 8.80
N GLY A 293 -17.11 -5.06 8.74
CA GLY A 293 -17.98 -4.14 9.49
C GLY A 293 -19.45 -4.20 9.11
N THR A 294 -20.32 -3.81 10.04
CA THR A 294 -21.79 -3.77 9.87
C THR A 294 -22.32 -2.46 9.27
N GLY A 295 -21.45 -1.46 9.02
CA GLY A 295 -21.83 -0.09 8.68
C GLY A 295 -22.04 0.23 7.20
N GLY A 296 -22.30 -0.77 6.34
CA GLY A 296 -22.40 -0.54 4.88
C GLY A 296 -21.09 -0.14 4.22
N TYR A 297 -19.95 -0.50 4.83
CA TYR A 297 -18.61 -0.27 4.30
C TYR A 297 -18.35 -1.08 3.03
N ALA A 298 -17.39 -0.64 2.23
CA ALA A 298 -16.94 -1.35 1.03
C ALA A 298 -15.43 -1.61 1.09
N ASN A 299 -14.93 -2.57 0.30
CA ASN A 299 -13.48 -2.74 0.20
C ASN A 299 -12.81 -1.47 -0.34
N VAL A 300 -13.44 -0.81 -1.30
CA VAL A 300 -13.01 0.49 -1.81
C VAL A 300 -14.22 1.42 -1.84
N ARG A 301 -14.14 2.55 -1.13
CA ARG A 301 -15.22 3.54 -1.07
C ARG A 301 -14.71 4.95 -1.31
N SER A 302 -15.51 5.77 -1.98
CA SER A 302 -15.35 7.23 -1.95
C SER A 302 -16.46 7.86 -1.11
N THR A 303 -16.10 8.84 -0.28
CA THR A 303 -17.08 9.57 0.54
C THR A 303 -17.96 10.54 -0.27
N THR A 304 -17.52 11.00 -1.44
CA THR A 304 -18.28 11.89 -2.33
C THR A 304 -19.57 11.23 -2.83
N ALA A 305 -20.69 11.93 -2.66
CA ALA A 305 -21.98 11.54 -3.24
C ALA A 305 -22.19 12.01 -4.68
N SER A 306 -21.50 13.07 -5.12
CA SER A 306 -21.65 13.70 -6.44
C SER A 306 -20.32 14.12 -7.06
N GLY A 307 -20.02 13.61 -8.27
CA GLY A 307 -18.81 13.94 -9.03
C GLY A 307 -17.74 12.84 -8.97
N HIS A 308 -17.05 12.62 -10.09
CA HIS A 308 -15.99 11.61 -10.21
C HIS A 308 -14.74 12.07 -9.47
N HIS A 309 -14.47 11.44 -8.33
CA HIS A 309 -13.39 11.80 -7.42
C HIS A 309 -12.08 11.12 -7.82
N LEU A 310 -12.14 9.90 -8.35
CA LEU A 310 -10.99 9.14 -8.87
C LEU A 310 -10.95 9.19 -10.40
N VAL A 311 -9.79 9.47 -10.99
CA VAL A 311 -9.67 9.48 -12.46
C VAL A 311 -9.71 8.05 -13.01
N THR A 312 -8.90 7.12 -12.48
CA THR A 312 -8.92 5.74 -12.96
C THR A 312 -8.86 4.67 -11.85
N LEU A 313 -9.72 3.67 -11.95
CA LEU A 313 -9.67 2.44 -11.18
C LEU A 313 -9.25 1.28 -12.08
N TYR A 314 -8.19 0.57 -11.71
CA TYR A 314 -7.80 -0.73 -12.26
C TYR A 314 -7.95 -1.78 -11.17
N VAL A 315 -8.66 -2.86 -11.47
CA VAL A 315 -8.76 -4.04 -10.61
C VAL A 315 -8.29 -5.22 -11.44
N ASN A 316 -7.14 -5.80 -11.13
CA ASN A 316 -6.48 -6.81 -11.97
C ASN A 316 -6.60 -8.24 -11.42
N GLY A 317 -7.22 -8.41 -10.25
CA GLY A 317 -7.22 -9.69 -9.57
C GLY A 317 -7.92 -9.66 -8.22
N GLY A 318 -7.69 -10.75 -7.48
CA GLY A 318 -7.98 -10.85 -6.06
C GLY A 318 -9.30 -11.51 -5.70
N TYR A 319 -9.34 -11.92 -4.43
CA TYR A 319 -10.53 -12.45 -3.79
C TYR A 319 -11.18 -11.36 -2.93
N TRP A 320 -12.44 -11.08 -3.19
CA TRP A 320 -13.14 -9.94 -2.61
C TRP A 320 -14.33 -10.42 -1.78
N GLU A 321 -14.31 -10.05 -0.49
CA GLU A 321 -15.37 -10.33 0.47
C GLU A 321 -15.88 -9.04 1.10
N ASN A 322 -17.17 -9.03 1.40
CA ASN A 322 -17.80 -7.98 2.17
C ASN A 322 -18.88 -8.66 3.00
N GLN A 323 -18.84 -8.55 4.32
CA GLN A 323 -19.79 -9.32 5.13
C GLN A 323 -21.19 -8.68 5.15
N ASN A 324 -21.25 -7.35 5.23
CA ASN A 324 -22.49 -6.63 5.49
C ASN A 324 -22.71 -5.41 4.58
N GLY A 325 -21.77 -5.10 3.70
CA GLY A 325 -21.89 -3.99 2.76
C GLY A 325 -22.54 -4.37 1.44
N SER A 326 -23.19 -3.39 0.81
CA SER A 326 -23.88 -3.59 -0.47
C SER A 326 -22.93 -3.83 -1.64
N TYR A 327 -21.70 -3.28 -1.57
CA TYR A 327 -20.74 -3.28 -2.67
C TYR A 327 -19.31 -3.60 -2.22
N HIS A 328 -18.50 -4.25 -3.06
CA HIS A 328 -17.04 -4.28 -2.85
C HIS A 328 -16.40 -2.97 -3.30
N PHE A 329 -16.90 -2.40 -4.40
CA PHE A 329 -16.46 -1.11 -4.94
C PHE A 329 -17.63 -0.12 -4.92
N ASP A 330 -17.60 0.82 -3.99
CA ASP A 330 -18.52 1.95 -3.90
C ASP A 330 -17.76 3.27 -4.14
N VAL A 331 -17.13 3.37 -5.31
CA VAL A 331 -16.18 4.43 -5.65
C VAL A 331 -16.64 5.23 -6.85
N SER A 332 -16.58 6.56 -6.72
CA SER A 332 -16.88 7.50 -7.79
C SER A 332 -15.67 7.74 -8.68
N CYS A 333 -15.69 7.24 -9.92
CA CYS A 333 -14.55 7.34 -10.83
C CYS A 333 -14.92 7.60 -12.30
N GLU A 334 -14.01 8.25 -13.04
CA GLU A 334 -14.21 8.57 -14.47
C GLU A 334 -14.04 7.33 -15.36
N LYS A 335 -13.05 6.48 -15.03
CA LYS A 335 -12.78 5.23 -15.74
C LYS A 335 -12.54 4.09 -14.76
N ALA A 336 -13.18 2.95 -14.98
CA ALA A 336 -12.92 1.70 -14.29
C ALA A 336 -12.59 0.60 -15.29
N VAL A 337 -11.52 -0.14 -15.04
CA VAL A 337 -11.14 -1.36 -15.77
C VAL A 337 -11.03 -2.49 -14.76
N ILE A 338 -11.93 -3.47 -14.84
CA ILE A 338 -12.04 -4.55 -13.87
C ILE A 338 -11.77 -5.86 -14.58
N ILE A 339 -10.59 -6.40 -14.35
CA ILE A 339 -10.03 -7.62 -14.91
C ILE A 339 -10.01 -8.68 -13.80
N LYS A 340 -10.81 -9.73 -13.96
CA LYS A 340 -10.76 -10.96 -13.13
C LYS A 340 -10.78 -10.76 -11.60
N GLY A 341 -11.93 -10.42 -11.02
CA GLY A 341 -12.16 -10.54 -9.57
C GLY A 341 -12.97 -11.80 -9.21
N TYR A 342 -12.60 -12.49 -8.14
CA TYR A 342 -13.49 -13.46 -7.50
C TYR A 342 -14.29 -12.76 -6.41
N TYR A 343 -15.61 -12.76 -6.53
CA TYR A 343 -16.53 -12.13 -5.57
C TYR A 343 -17.35 -13.23 -4.88
N ASN A 344 -17.44 -13.19 -3.55
CA ASN A 344 -18.25 -14.17 -2.82
C ASN A 344 -19.75 -14.04 -3.20
N LYS A 345 -20.47 -15.17 -3.23
CA LYS A 345 -21.84 -15.29 -3.76
C LYS A 345 -22.84 -14.50 -2.91
N GLY A 346 -23.44 -13.46 -3.48
CA GLY A 346 -24.68 -12.88 -2.93
C GLY A 346 -24.81 -11.37 -2.97
N MET A 347 -23.75 -10.62 -3.30
CA MET A 347 -23.74 -9.16 -3.22
C MET A 347 -23.45 -8.51 -4.57
N ASN A 348 -23.85 -7.24 -4.70
CA ASN A 348 -23.56 -6.44 -5.88
C ASN A 348 -22.07 -6.13 -5.88
N GLY A 349 -21.30 -6.72 -6.81
CA GLY A 349 -19.86 -6.60 -6.73
C GLY A 349 -19.35 -5.15 -6.84
N ILE A 350 -19.99 -4.34 -7.68
CA ILE A 350 -19.53 -3.02 -8.10
C ILE A 350 -20.74 -2.07 -8.18
N ASN A 351 -20.61 -0.87 -7.61
CA ASN A 351 -21.61 0.20 -7.76
C ASN A 351 -21.35 1.01 -9.04
N THR A 352 -21.86 0.53 -10.18
CA THR A 352 -21.64 1.18 -11.48
C THR A 352 -22.31 2.53 -11.62
N SER A 353 -23.31 2.87 -10.78
CA SER A 353 -23.99 4.17 -10.85
C SER A 353 -23.09 5.35 -10.46
N LYS A 354 -21.93 5.07 -9.85
CA LYS A 354 -20.91 6.07 -9.51
C LYS A 354 -19.78 6.17 -10.54
N MET A 355 -19.84 5.42 -11.63
CA MET A 355 -18.76 5.32 -12.62
C MET A 355 -19.20 5.87 -13.97
N THR A 356 -18.35 6.63 -14.68
CA THR A 356 -18.67 7.08 -16.04
C THR A 356 -18.41 5.98 -17.05
N ASN A 357 -17.15 5.51 -17.17
CA ASN A 357 -16.75 4.54 -18.18
C ASN A 357 -16.30 3.27 -17.49
N VAL A 358 -17.04 2.17 -17.66
CA VAL A 358 -16.72 0.89 -17.02
C VAL A 358 -16.41 -0.15 -18.08
N VAL A 359 -15.23 -0.74 -18.01
CA VAL A 359 -14.83 -1.92 -18.79
C VAL A 359 -14.64 -3.09 -17.84
N VAL A 360 -15.41 -4.15 -18.04
CA VAL A 360 -15.36 -5.37 -17.21
C VAL A 360 -14.88 -6.55 -18.06
N LEU A 361 -13.67 -7.03 -17.81
CA LEU A 361 -13.03 -8.17 -18.47
C LEU A 361 -13.01 -9.37 -17.51
N THR A 362 -13.89 -10.34 -17.71
CA THR A 362 -13.94 -11.54 -16.84
C THR A 362 -14.02 -12.81 -17.68
N ASP A 363 -13.48 -13.91 -17.15
CA ASP A 363 -13.64 -15.23 -17.77
C ASP A 363 -15.10 -15.75 -17.66
N LYS A 364 -15.90 -15.17 -16.75
CA LYS A 364 -17.35 -15.39 -16.55
C LYS A 364 -17.99 -14.12 -15.94
N ILE A 365 -18.87 -13.45 -16.68
CA ILE A 365 -19.63 -12.30 -16.16
C ILE A 365 -20.82 -12.83 -15.36
N TYR A 366 -20.85 -12.59 -14.05
CA TYR A 366 -22.03 -12.81 -13.21
C TYR A 366 -22.68 -11.47 -12.86
N VAL A 367 -23.63 -11.01 -13.69
CA VAL A 367 -24.56 -9.94 -13.31
C VAL A 367 -25.76 -10.60 -12.66
N LYS A 368 -25.83 -10.61 -11.33
CA LYS A 368 -27.02 -11.10 -10.61
C LYS A 368 -27.92 -9.90 -10.33
N GLY A 369 -29.18 -9.99 -10.73
CA GLY A 369 -30.15 -8.89 -10.70
C GLY A 369 -30.31 -8.21 -9.34
N SER A 370 -29.78 -7.00 -9.25
CA SER A 370 -30.57 -5.82 -8.93
C SER A 370 -30.28 -4.80 -10.03
N GLU A 371 -31.32 -4.14 -10.52
CA GLU A 371 -31.38 -3.27 -11.69
C GLU A 371 -30.08 -2.49 -11.99
N ILE A 372 -29.47 -2.74 -13.16
CA ILE A 372 -28.62 -1.72 -13.79
C ILE A 372 -29.59 -0.62 -14.23
N ASN A 373 -29.82 0.36 -13.35
CA ASN A 373 -30.83 1.41 -13.53
C ASN A 373 -30.55 2.35 -14.72
N SER A 374 -29.33 2.35 -15.27
CA SER A 374 -29.07 2.86 -16.62
C SER A 374 -27.90 2.11 -17.27
N LEU A 375 -28.11 1.70 -18.54
CA LEU A 375 -27.09 1.08 -19.39
C LEU A 375 -26.31 2.12 -20.20
N ASP A 376 -26.52 3.40 -19.91
CA ASP A 376 -26.20 4.46 -20.85
C ASP A 376 -24.68 4.68 -21.00
N ASN A 377 -23.82 4.03 -20.17
CA ASN A 377 -22.35 4.16 -20.22
C ASN A 377 -21.55 2.84 -20.03
N LEU A 378 -22.09 1.66 -20.36
CA LEU A 378 -21.34 0.40 -20.26
C LEU A 378 -20.75 -0.03 -21.61
N ASP A 379 -19.45 0.10 -21.78
CA ASP A 379 -18.72 -0.48 -22.92
C ASP A 379 -18.21 -1.88 -22.56
N LEU A 380 -18.85 -2.90 -23.13
CA LEU A 380 -18.48 -4.30 -22.91
C LEU A 380 -17.47 -4.77 -23.97
N TYR A 381 -16.21 -4.87 -23.59
CA TYR A 381 -15.16 -5.48 -24.42
C TYR A 381 -15.04 -6.97 -24.06
N LEU A 382 -15.45 -7.85 -24.97
CA LEU A 382 -15.33 -9.30 -24.81
C LEU A 382 -14.17 -9.83 -25.68
N THR A 383 -13.11 -10.32 -25.05
CA THR A 383 -12.11 -11.12 -25.77
C THR A 383 -12.63 -12.56 -25.89
N VAL A 384 -13.15 -12.88 -27.07
CA VAL A 384 -13.74 -14.19 -27.36
C VAL A 384 -12.61 -15.16 -27.70
N GLY A 385 -12.25 -16.03 -26.76
CA GLY A 385 -11.50 -17.24 -27.10
C GLY A 385 -12.36 -18.12 -28.02
N THR A 386 -11.74 -18.79 -29.00
CA THR A 386 -12.35 -19.45 -30.16
C THR A 386 -13.46 -20.50 -29.90
N ASN A 387 -13.86 -20.75 -28.65
CA ASN A 387 -14.89 -21.74 -28.28
C ASN A 387 -15.73 -21.37 -27.03
N LYS A 388 -15.94 -20.09 -26.70
CA LYS A 388 -16.76 -19.70 -25.52
C LYS A 388 -17.86 -18.70 -25.85
N GLY A 389 -19.10 -19.02 -25.46
CA GLY A 389 -20.28 -18.15 -25.58
C GLY A 389 -20.35 -17.07 -24.50
N ILE A 390 -21.22 -16.08 -24.71
CA ILE A 390 -21.58 -15.01 -23.77
C ILE A 390 -22.80 -15.48 -22.97
N TYR A 391 -22.67 -15.56 -21.66
CA TYR A 391 -23.74 -15.99 -20.75
C TYR A 391 -24.17 -14.79 -19.89
N LEU A 392 -25.46 -14.45 -19.89
CA LEU A 392 -26.05 -13.60 -18.83
C LEU A 392 -26.97 -14.49 -18.00
N LYS A 393 -26.83 -14.42 -16.67
CA LYS A 393 -27.58 -15.28 -15.75
C LYS A 393 -28.70 -14.49 -15.10
N ASP A 394 -29.95 -14.82 -15.41
CA ASP A 394 -31.10 -14.34 -14.63
C ASP A 394 -31.56 -15.43 -13.65
N ARG A 395 -31.75 -15.04 -12.38
CA ARG A 395 -32.39 -15.79 -11.28
C ARG A 395 -32.32 -17.33 -11.33
N GLY A 396 -31.11 -17.88 -11.44
CA GLY A 396 -30.86 -19.31 -11.22
C GLY A 396 -30.91 -20.21 -12.46
N ASN A 397 -31.29 -19.70 -13.63
CA ASN A 397 -31.16 -20.42 -14.90
C ASN A 397 -30.02 -19.80 -15.73
N ASP A 398 -29.16 -20.64 -16.31
CA ASP A 398 -28.17 -20.17 -17.28
C ASP A 398 -28.90 -19.85 -18.59
N VAL A 399 -29.03 -18.55 -18.92
CA VAL A 399 -29.50 -18.12 -20.23
C VAL A 399 -28.26 -17.91 -21.09
N VAL A 400 -28.05 -18.79 -22.07
CA VAL A 400 -27.09 -18.55 -23.15
C VAL A 400 -27.64 -17.36 -23.91
N MET A 401 -27.03 -16.18 -23.75
CA MET A 401 -27.46 -15.03 -24.53
C MET A 401 -26.88 -15.14 -25.91
N ALA A 402 -25.58 -15.38 -26.08
CA ALA A 402 -24.96 -15.51 -27.39
C ALA A 402 -23.96 -16.67 -27.47
N TYR A 403 -23.90 -17.38 -28.61
CA TYR A 403 -22.85 -18.35 -28.91
C TYR A 403 -22.19 -18.06 -30.26
N PHE A 404 -20.89 -18.34 -30.36
CA PHE A 404 -20.16 -18.22 -31.61
C PHE A 404 -20.41 -19.46 -32.47
N THR A 405 -20.81 -19.24 -33.71
CA THR A 405 -20.86 -20.26 -34.76
C THR A 405 -19.75 -19.98 -35.77
N LYS A 406 -19.50 -20.95 -36.67
CA LYS A 406 -18.62 -20.74 -37.84
C LYS A 406 -19.05 -19.56 -38.74
N ASN A 407 -20.29 -19.07 -38.57
CA ASN A 407 -20.88 -18.00 -39.38
C ASN A 407 -21.09 -16.69 -38.58
N GLY A 408 -20.63 -16.58 -37.33
CA GLY A 408 -20.79 -15.38 -36.50
C GLY A 408 -21.44 -15.63 -35.14
N LEU A 409 -21.67 -14.54 -34.40
CA LEU A 409 -22.28 -14.53 -33.06
C LEU A 409 -23.82 -14.65 -33.15
N VAL A 410 -24.40 -15.67 -32.53
CA VAL A 410 -25.83 -15.95 -32.55
C VAL A 410 -26.41 -15.73 -31.17
N LEU A 411 -27.37 -14.80 -31.02
CA LEU A 411 -28.15 -14.61 -29.80
C LEU A 411 -29.42 -15.47 -29.83
N ASN A 412 -29.80 -16.06 -28.69
CA ASN A 412 -30.90 -17.02 -28.50
C ASN A 412 -32.20 -16.68 -29.29
N GLY A 413 -32.30 -17.13 -30.55
CA GLY A 413 -33.45 -16.93 -31.43
C GLY A 413 -33.53 -15.60 -32.20
N HIS A 414 -32.60 -14.65 -32.01
CA HIS A 414 -32.64 -13.34 -32.67
C HIS A 414 -31.27 -12.95 -33.27
N TYR A 415 -31.29 -12.42 -34.50
CA TYR A 415 -30.10 -12.02 -35.25
C TYR A 415 -29.49 -10.74 -34.66
N ILE A 416 -28.18 -10.76 -34.41
CA ILE A 416 -27.39 -9.52 -34.30
C ILE A 416 -27.21 -8.99 -35.72
N PHE A 417 -27.59 -7.74 -35.95
CA PHE A 417 -27.38 -7.12 -37.25
C PHE A 417 -25.92 -6.72 -37.42
N ASP A 418 -25.28 -7.26 -38.46
CA ASP A 418 -24.05 -6.70 -38.99
C ASP A 418 -24.42 -5.40 -39.76
N PRO A 419 -23.96 -4.22 -39.33
CA PRO A 419 -24.29 -2.96 -39.98
C PRO A 419 -23.83 -2.90 -41.44
N ALA A 420 -22.90 -3.74 -41.89
CA ALA A 420 -22.52 -3.83 -43.29
C ALA A 420 -23.60 -4.49 -44.18
N SER A 421 -24.59 -5.16 -43.58
CA SER A 421 -25.63 -5.92 -44.30
C SER A 421 -27.07 -5.54 -43.94
N ALA A 422 -27.28 -4.58 -43.03
CA ALA A 422 -28.60 -4.12 -42.62
C ALA A 422 -29.05 -2.85 -43.39
N ASN A 423 -30.24 -2.89 -44.00
CA ASN A 423 -30.85 -1.69 -44.57
C ASN A 423 -31.41 -0.83 -43.42
N ALA A 424 -30.96 0.44 -43.33
CA ALA A 424 -31.18 1.34 -42.19
C ALA A 424 -32.66 1.56 -41.80
N SER A 425 -33.60 1.24 -42.70
CA SER A 425 -35.04 1.32 -42.47
C SER A 425 -35.62 0.25 -41.52
N SER A 426 -34.87 -0.80 -41.19
CA SER A 426 -35.33 -1.91 -40.32
C SER A 426 -35.13 -1.67 -38.82
N VAL A 427 -34.49 -0.56 -38.44
CA VAL A 427 -33.92 -0.32 -37.09
C VAL A 427 -34.61 0.84 -36.35
N SER A 428 -35.60 1.50 -36.98
CA SER A 428 -36.14 2.81 -36.57
C SER A 428 -36.95 2.86 -35.27
N ASN A 429 -37.25 1.71 -34.65
CA ASN A 429 -38.06 1.61 -33.43
C ASN A 429 -37.27 1.13 -32.19
N LEU A 430 -35.94 1.07 -32.26
CA LEU A 430 -35.11 0.58 -31.17
C LEU A 430 -34.82 1.69 -30.16
N VAL A 431 -35.34 1.52 -28.94
CA VAL A 431 -35.33 2.55 -27.88
C VAL A 431 -33.98 2.62 -27.18
N LYS A 432 -33.20 1.53 -27.14
CA LYS A 432 -31.84 1.49 -26.60
C LYS A 432 -30.99 0.48 -27.37
N VAL A 433 -29.72 0.78 -27.57
CA VAL A 433 -28.78 -0.08 -28.30
C VAL A 433 -27.50 -0.23 -27.48
N ILE A 434 -27.14 -1.47 -27.13
CA ILE A 434 -25.84 -1.75 -26.50
C ILE A 434 -24.81 -1.85 -27.62
N LYS A 435 -23.77 -1.04 -27.55
CA LYS A 435 -22.61 -1.15 -28.44
C LYS A 435 -21.66 -2.21 -27.89
N ILE A 436 -21.24 -3.14 -28.73
CA ILE A 436 -20.18 -4.10 -28.41
C ILE A 436 -19.11 -4.05 -29.51
N TRP A 437 -17.86 -4.27 -29.15
CA TRP A 437 -16.75 -4.34 -30.09
C TRP A 437 -16.19 -5.75 -30.13
N ILE A 438 -16.14 -6.38 -31.31
CA ILE A 438 -15.57 -7.71 -31.52
C ILE A 438 -14.51 -7.60 -32.63
N ASN A 439 -13.25 -7.89 -32.31
CA ASN A 439 -12.12 -7.82 -33.26
C ASN A 439 -12.00 -6.50 -34.03
N GLY A 440 -12.30 -5.37 -33.39
CA GLY A 440 -12.23 -4.04 -34.00
C GLY A 440 -13.44 -3.66 -34.86
N ALA A 441 -14.47 -4.52 -34.96
CA ALA A 441 -15.74 -4.19 -35.57
C ALA A 441 -16.79 -3.85 -34.49
N GLU A 442 -17.58 -2.80 -34.73
CA GLU A 442 -18.66 -2.35 -33.85
C GLU A 442 -19.96 -3.10 -34.19
N TYR A 443 -20.62 -3.64 -33.18
CA TYR A 443 -21.90 -4.32 -33.28
C TYR A 443 -22.91 -3.68 -32.33
N TYR A 444 -24.19 -3.82 -32.67
CA TYR A 444 -25.30 -3.18 -31.99
C TYR A 444 -26.26 -4.26 -31.51
N ILE A 445 -26.47 -4.37 -30.19
CA ILE A 445 -27.49 -5.25 -29.61
C ILE A 445 -28.74 -4.40 -29.35
N PRO A 446 -29.87 -4.67 -30.02
CA PRO A 446 -31.13 -4.03 -29.71
C PRO A 446 -31.60 -4.40 -28.29
N VAL A 447 -32.00 -3.40 -27.51
CA VAL A 447 -32.66 -3.60 -26.22
C VAL A 447 -34.13 -3.21 -26.39
N TYR A 448 -35.01 -4.20 -26.30
CA TYR A 448 -36.45 -3.99 -26.38
C TYR A 448 -36.99 -3.50 -25.03
N SER A 449 -37.87 -2.50 -25.05
CA SER A 449 -38.50 -1.92 -23.84
C SER A 449 -39.54 -2.82 -23.19
N SER A 450 -39.94 -3.91 -23.85
CA SER A 450 -40.82 -4.94 -23.32
C SER A 450 -40.62 -6.26 -24.08
N TYR A 451 -40.57 -7.37 -23.36
CA TYR A 451 -40.69 -8.72 -23.93
C TYR A 451 -42.17 -9.05 -24.09
N SER A 452 -42.60 -9.46 -25.29
CA SER A 452 -43.90 -10.08 -25.53
C SER A 452 -43.72 -11.56 -25.85
#